data_AF-A0A9K3NL64-F1
#
_entry.id   AF-A0A9K3NL64-F1
#
_cell.length_a   1.000
_cell.length_b   1.000
_cell.length_c   1.000
_cell.angle_alpha   90.00
_cell.angle_beta   90.00
_cell.angle_gamma   90.00
#
_symmetry.space_group_name_H-M   'P 1'
#
loop_
_entity.id
_entity.type
_entity.pdbx_description
1 polymer ?
#
loop_
_entity_poly.entity_id
_entity_poly.type
_entity_poly.pdbx_seq_one_letter_code
_entity_poly.pdbx_strand_id
1 'polypeptide(L)'
;MWRLKFVHMMCPYASAIESNPDDYDALYNWALLLLLLLQESADNVNSSANSHTKDALLEEACKKYDEATQLNPALHDAYYNWAICHGITSDSRVAT
;
A
#
# COMPACT_ATOMS: atom_id res chain seq x y z
N MET A 1 -12.94 6.27 13.01
CA MET A 1 -11.62 6.79 13.45
C MET A 1 -10.49 6.52 12.44
N TRP A 2 -10.54 5.41 11.69
CA TRP A 2 -9.52 5.03 10.68
C TRP A 2 -9.31 6.00 9.52
N ARG A 3 -10.39 6.58 8.96
CA ARG A 3 -10.33 7.50 7.81
C ARG A 3 -9.49 8.76 8.07
N LEU A 4 -9.43 9.23 9.31
CA LEU A 4 -8.60 10.39 9.71
C LEU A 4 -7.12 10.01 9.86
N LYS A 5 -6.83 8.85 10.48
CA LYS A 5 -5.48 8.28 10.55
C LYS A 5 -4.91 8.08 9.14
N PHE A 6 -5.75 7.59 8.22
CA PHE A 6 -5.41 7.34 6.82
C PHE A 6 -4.98 8.61 6.08
N VAL A 7 -5.84 9.62 6.04
CA VAL A 7 -5.57 10.88 5.35
C VAL A 7 -4.33 11.57 5.93
N HIS A 8 -4.20 11.57 7.26
CA HIS A 8 -3.07 12.20 7.92
C HIS A 8 -1.72 11.56 7.55
N MET A 9 -1.66 10.23 7.43
CA MET A 9 -0.41 9.54 7.10
C MET A 9 -0.07 9.56 5.61
N MET A 10 -1.05 9.70 4.70
CA MET A 10 -0.79 9.76 3.25
C MET A 10 -0.42 11.16 2.74
N CYS A 11 -0.95 12.23 3.34
CA CYS A 11 -0.69 13.60 2.87
C CYS A 11 0.80 13.95 2.71
N PRO A 12 1.70 13.59 3.65
CA PRO A 12 3.12 13.88 3.50
C PRO A 12 3.75 13.17 2.30
N TYR A 13 3.37 11.93 2.02
CA TYR A 13 3.87 11.18 0.86
C TYR A 13 3.34 11.78 -0.45
N ALA A 14 2.06 12.13 -0.51
CA ALA A 14 1.49 12.80 -1.69
C ALA A 14 2.23 14.11 -2.01
N SER A 15 2.49 14.95 -1.00
CA SER A 15 3.26 16.19 -1.17
C SER A 15 4.73 15.93 -1.56
N ALA A 16 5.34 14.86 -1.05
CA ALA A 16 6.70 14.47 -1.45
C ALA A 16 6.76 14.12 -2.94
N ILE A 17 5.80 13.34 -3.44
CA ILE A 17 5.72 12.95 -4.86
C ILE A 17 5.37 14.14 -5.76
N GLU A 18 4.52 15.06 -5.31
CA GLU A 18 4.26 16.32 -6.04
C GLU A 18 5.52 17.19 -6.16
N SER A 19 6.37 17.21 -5.13
CA SER A 19 7.62 17.97 -5.13
C SER A 19 8.74 17.26 -5.90
N ASN A 20 8.79 15.94 -5.84
CA ASN A 20 9.79 15.11 -6.51
C ASN A 20 9.15 13.79 -6.97
N PRO A 21 8.69 13.70 -8.23
CA PRO A 21 8.02 12.50 -8.74
C PRO A 21 8.95 11.30 -8.87
N ASP A 22 10.28 11.53 -8.88
CA ASP A 22 11.29 10.48 -8.98
C ASP A 22 11.78 9.98 -7.60
N ASP A 23 11.13 10.41 -6.51
CA ASP A 23 11.44 9.94 -5.16
C ASP A 23 10.89 8.53 -4.92
N TYR A 24 11.68 7.53 -5.35
CA TYR A 24 11.33 6.12 -5.17
C TYR A 24 11.25 5.72 -3.68
N ASP A 25 11.99 6.39 -2.78
CA ASP A 25 11.96 6.10 -1.35
C ASP A 25 10.63 6.56 -0.74
N ALA A 26 10.11 7.72 -1.17
CA ALA A 26 8.78 8.17 -0.78
C ALA A 26 7.68 7.22 -1.28
N LEU A 27 7.77 6.73 -2.53
CA LEU A 27 6.83 5.76 -3.09
C LEU A 27 6.87 4.42 -2.34
N TYR A 28 8.07 3.89 -2.09
CA TYR A 28 8.27 2.65 -1.34
C TYR A 28 7.70 2.75 0.08
N ASN A 29 8.02 3.82 0.80
CA ASN A 29 7.55 4.01 2.18
C ASN A 29 6.03 4.25 2.23
N TRP A 30 5.46 4.92 1.23
CA TRP A 30 4.01 5.06 1.10
C TRP A 30 3.34 3.70 0.89
N ALA A 31 3.86 2.87 -0.02
CA ALA A 31 3.34 1.53 -0.24
C ALA A 31 3.43 0.65 1.02
N LEU A 32 4.53 0.75 1.78
CA LEU A 32 4.74 0.04 3.03
C LEU A 32 3.75 0.44 4.11
N LEU A 33 3.48 1.74 4.23
CA LEU A 33 2.48 2.27 5.15
C LEU A 33 1.07 1.71 4.84
N LEU A 34 0.69 1.68 3.55
CA LEU A 34 -0.59 1.13 3.11
C LEU A 34 -0.71 -0.36 3.50
N LEU A 35 0.36 -1.13 3.31
CA LEU A 35 0.42 -2.54 3.68
C LEU A 35 0.30 -2.77 5.20
N LEU A 36 0.96 -1.95 6.02
CA LEU A 36 0.89 -2.02 7.48
C LEU A 36 -0.50 -1.66 8.00
N LEU A 37 -1.13 -0.64 7.40
CA LEU A 37 -2.49 -0.25 7.77
C LEU A 37 -3.50 -1.36 7.46
N LEU A 38 -3.32 -2.05 6.32
CA LEU A 38 -4.13 -3.21 5.96
C LEU A 38 -4.06 -4.29 7.03
N GLN A 39 -2.87 -4.58 7.57
CA GLN A 39 -2.69 -5.53 8.68
C GLN A 39 -3.37 -5.04 9.96
N GLU A 40 -3.13 -3.79 10.39
CA GLU A 40 -3.77 -3.21 11.59
C GLU A 40 -5.32 -3.25 11.49
N SER A 41 -5.85 -3.08 10.28
CA SER A 41 -7.29 -3.15 10.00
C SER A 41 -7.84 -4.58 9.88
N ALA A 42 -6.99 -5.58 9.60
CA ALA A 42 -7.37 -6.98 9.52
C ALA A 42 -7.56 -7.63 10.89
N ASP A 43 -6.78 -7.20 11.87
CA ASP A 43 -6.91 -7.68 13.25
C ASP A 43 -8.17 -7.13 13.95
N ASN A 44 -8.75 -6.04 13.44
CA ASN A 44 -10.02 -5.49 13.88
C ASN A 44 -11.19 -6.13 13.11
N VAL A 45 -11.47 -7.39 13.43
CA VAL A 45 -12.51 -8.22 12.79
C VAL A 45 -13.92 -7.66 13.09
N ASN A 46 -14.40 -6.77 12.23
CA ASN A 46 -15.83 -6.72 11.93
C ASN A 46 -16.08 -6.19 10.51
N SER A 47 -16.94 -6.92 9.79
CA SER A 47 -17.72 -6.49 8.63
C SER A 47 -17.09 -6.62 7.23
N SER A 48 -17.75 -7.45 6.43
CA SER A 48 -17.70 -7.55 4.97
C SER A 48 -17.86 -6.23 4.20
N ALA A 49 -18.29 -5.14 4.87
CA ALA A 49 -18.28 -3.78 4.33
C ALA A 49 -16.84 -3.25 4.06
N ASN A 50 -15.82 -3.91 4.61
CA ASN A 50 -14.42 -3.47 4.56
C ASN A 50 -13.60 -4.13 3.43
N SER A 51 -14.11 -5.15 2.73
CA SER A 51 -13.31 -5.86 1.71
C SER A 51 -12.97 -4.94 0.53
N HIS A 52 -13.96 -4.20 0.02
CA HIS A 52 -13.75 -3.26 -1.08
C HIS A 52 -12.74 -2.15 -0.75
N THR A 53 -12.67 -1.70 0.51
CA THR A 53 -11.66 -0.72 0.93
C THR A 53 -10.29 -1.38 1.06
N LYS A 54 -10.21 -2.64 1.53
CA LYS A 54 -8.94 -3.37 1.60
C LYS A 54 -8.37 -3.68 0.22
N ASP A 55 -9.20 -4.10 -0.72
CA ASP A 55 -8.75 -4.38 -2.08
C ASP A 55 -8.23 -3.11 -2.76
N ALA A 56 -8.90 -1.97 -2.56
CA ALA A 56 -8.44 -0.68 -3.09
C ALA A 56 -7.09 -0.24 -2.48
N LEU A 57 -6.89 -0.46 -1.18
CA LEU A 57 -5.62 -0.16 -0.50
C LEU A 57 -4.50 -1.09 -0.95
N LEU A 58 -4.80 -2.37 -1.16
CA LEU A 58 -3.84 -3.35 -1.70
C LEU A 58 -3.43 -2.96 -3.12
N GLU A 59 -4.38 -2.63 -3.97
CA GLU A 59 -4.12 -2.20 -5.34
C GLU A 59 -3.25 -0.93 -5.36
N GLU A 60 -3.56 0.05 -4.51
CA GLU A 60 -2.76 1.27 -4.38
C GLU A 60 -1.35 0.98 -3.88
N ALA A 61 -1.18 0.13 -2.88
CA ALA A 61 0.14 -0.28 -2.38
C ALA A 61 0.96 -0.99 -3.47
N CYS A 62 0.35 -1.94 -4.17
CA CYS A 62 0.99 -2.69 -5.26
C CYS A 62 1.42 -1.74 -6.39
N LYS A 63 0.58 -0.76 -6.76
CA LYS A 63 0.92 0.25 -7.77
C LYS A 63 2.11 1.11 -7.33
N LYS A 64 2.16 1.52 -6.06
CA LYS A 64 3.26 2.34 -5.54
C LYS A 64 4.59 1.57 -5.48
N TYR A 65 4.55 0.27 -5.17
CA TYR A 65 5.73 -0.58 -5.30
C TYR A 65 6.19 -0.74 -6.76
N ASP A 66 5.27 -0.94 -7.70
CA ASP A 66 5.60 -0.99 -9.14
C ASP A 66 6.28 0.31 -9.60
N GLU A 67 5.70 1.48 -9.29
CA GLU A 67 6.30 2.79 -9.57
C GLU A 67 7.72 2.93 -8.95
N ALA A 68 7.91 2.50 -7.69
CA ALA A 68 9.22 2.53 -7.04
C ALA A 68 10.25 1.61 -7.72
N THR A 69 9.85 0.41 -8.18
CA THR A 69 10.74 -0.51 -8.90
C THR A 69 11.09 -0.04 -10.30
N GLN A 70 10.20 0.71 -10.96
CA GLN A 70 10.49 1.32 -12.27
C GLN A 70 11.52 2.44 -12.15
N LEU A 71 11.46 3.23 -11.08
CA LEU A 71 12.44 4.28 -10.78
C LEU A 71 13.78 3.69 -10.30
N ASN A 72 13.74 2.66 -9.46
CA ASN A 72 14.93 1.99 -8.94
C ASN A 72 14.82 0.45 -9.03
N PRO A 73 15.26 -0.14 -10.15
CA PRO A 73 15.25 -1.59 -10.33
C PRO A 73 16.19 -2.35 -9.39
N ALA A 74 17.08 -1.66 -8.67
CA ALA A 74 17.97 -2.27 -7.68
C ALA A 74 17.35 -2.32 -6.27
N LEU A 75 16.11 -1.85 -6.10
CA LEU A 75 15.40 -1.83 -4.82
C LEU A 75 14.78 -3.20 -4.51
N HIS A 76 15.61 -4.11 -4.01
CA HIS A 76 15.23 -5.49 -3.69
C HIS A 76 14.08 -5.57 -2.66
N ASP A 77 14.07 -4.66 -1.69
CA ASP A 77 13.03 -4.59 -0.65
C ASP A 77 11.66 -4.26 -1.25
N ALA A 78 11.60 -3.43 -2.30
CA ALA A 78 10.36 -3.15 -3.00
C ALA A 78 9.82 -4.39 -3.70
N TYR A 79 10.67 -5.18 -4.36
CA TYR A 79 10.23 -6.46 -4.95
C TYR A 79 9.71 -7.46 -3.92
N TYR A 80 10.37 -7.55 -2.76
CA TYR A 80 9.93 -8.42 -1.68
C TYR A 80 8.54 -8.01 -1.15
N ASN A 81 8.33 -6.73 -0.86
CA ASN A 81 7.05 -6.24 -0.37
C ASN A 81 5.96 -6.22 -1.44
N TRP A 82 6.33 -6.02 -2.70
CA TRP A 82 5.41 -6.13 -3.83
C TRP A 82 4.88 -7.57 -3.98
N ALA A 83 5.75 -8.57 -3.84
CA ALA A 83 5.35 -9.98 -3.83
C ALA A 83 4.39 -10.30 -2.67
N ILE A 84 4.61 -9.73 -1.48
CA ILE A 84 3.68 -9.84 -0.35
C ILE A 84 2.31 -9.23 -0.72
N CYS A 85 2.29 -8.04 -1.31
CA CYS A 85 1.07 -7.37 -1.75
C CYS A 85 0.27 -8.25 -2.74
N HIS A 86 0.93 -8.83 -3.73
CA HIS A 86 0.32 -9.76 -4.68
C HIS A 86 -0.18 -11.06 -4.02
N GLY A 87 0.54 -11.58 -3.03
CA GLY A 87 0.12 -12.74 -2.24
C GLY A 87 -1.20 -12.48 -1.49
N ILE A 88 -1.30 -11.34 -0.80
CA ILE A 88 -2.50 -10.96 -0.05
C ILE A 88 -3.69 -10.73 -1.00
N THR A 89 -3.44 -10.11 -2.16
CA THR A 89 -4.47 -9.87 -3.19
C THR A 89 -4.97 -11.18 -3.82
N SER A 90 -4.09 -12.17 -3.93
CA SER A 90 -4.47 -13.49 -4.44
C SER A 90 -5.36 -14.23 -3.44
N ASP A 91 -5.03 -14.17 -2.15
CA ASP A 91 -5.80 -14.78 -1.05
C ASP A 91 -7.21 -14.18 -0.94
N SER A 92 -7.35 -12.85 -1.03
CA SER A 92 -8.66 -12.18 -0.96
C SER A 92 -9.62 -12.58 -2.09
N ARG A 93 -9.08 -12.97 -3.27
CA ARG A 93 -9.87 -13.35 -4.46
C ARG A 93 -10.30 -14.81 -4.47
N VAL A 94 -9.72 -15.67 -3.64
CA VAL A 94 -10.12 -17.10 -3.53
C VAL A 94 -11.24 -17.30 -2.50
N ALA A 95 -11.51 -16.29 -1.66
CA ALA A 95 -12.49 -16.35 -0.57
C ALA A 95 -13.93 -15.94 -0.98
N THR A 96 -14.18 -15.69 -2.27
CA THR A 96 -15.52 -15.42 -2.85
C THR A 96 -16.08 -16.62 -3.59
#